data_AF-A0A930BU25-F1
#
_entry.id   AF-A0A930BU25-F1
#
_cell.length_a   1.000
_cell.length_b   1.000
_cell.length_c   1.000
_cell.angle_alpha   90.00
_cell.angle_beta   90.00
_cell.angle_gamma   90.00
#
_symmetry.space_group_name_H-M   'P 1'
#
loop_
_entity.id
_entity.type
_entity.pdbx_description
1 polymer ?
#
loop_
_entity_poly.entity_id
_entity_poly.type
_entity_poly.pdbx_seq_one_letter_code
_entity_poly.pdbx_strand_id
1 'polypeptide(L)'
;MIVKRLLLSALLLAGLSLSAFAAQHACPDLAAAKQVNACPTEEELKHTYSGFCSDDKKVYGGETDNCMRYADYRAMKNNALWESADGAFDGYVSCDLPKAKLQAMKATGMKVEKQGTITKLVCSYPNGIRFTLRTKGACKVDDDKACAANAAACRATCD
;
A
#
# COMPACT_ATOMS: atom_id res chain seq x y z
N MET A 1 41.59 -20.94 -49.90
CA MET A 1 42.28 -20.50 -48.68
C MET A 1 41.27 -20.29 -47.54
N ILE A 2 41.37 -21.12 -46.50
CA ILE A 2 41.27 -20.71 -45.09
C ILE A 2 39.87 -20.22 -44.67
N VAL A 3 38.92 -21.11 -44.29
CA VAL A 3 38.77 -21.64 -42.92
C VAL A 3 39.31 -20.68 -41.84
N LYS A 4 38.81 -19.43 -41.72
CA LYS A 4 39.04 -18.63 -40.50
C LYS A 4 38.23 -17.34 -40.32
N ARG A 5 36.94 -17.29 -40.66
CA ARG A 5 36.11 -16.12 -40.27
C ARG A 5 34.73 -16.50 -39.75
N LEU A 6 34.64 -17.65 -39.11
CA LEU A 6 33.42 -18.18 -38.50
C LEU A 6 33.29 -17.83 -36.99
N LEU A 7 33.99 -16.80 -36.50
CA LEU A 7 34.13 -16.54 -35.05
C LEU A 7 34.01 -15.05 -34.64
N LEU A 8 33.35 -14.19 -35.42
CA LEU A 8 33.24 -12.76 -35.07
C LEU A 8 31.81 -12.23 -34.92
N SER A 9 30.78 -13.06 -35.06
CA SER A 9 29.37 -12.60 -34.95
C SER A 9 28.73 -12.83 -33.58
N ALA A 10 29.50 -13.18 -32.54
CA ALA A 10 28.97 -13.62 -31.25
C ALA A 10 29.20 -12.66 -30.06
N LEU A 11 29.50 -11.36 -30.29
CA LEU A 11 29.97 -10.47 -29.21
C LEU A 11 29.18 -9.16 -28.99
N LEU A 12 27.87 -9.14 -29.25
CA LEU A 12 27.04 -7.94 -29.06
C LEU A 12 25.80 -8.11 -28.15
N LEU A 13 25.73 -9.17 -27.34
CA LEU A 13 24.69 -9.35 -26.30
C LEU A 13 25.20 -9.12 -24.85
N ALA A 14 26.38 -8.52 -24.69
CA ALA A 14 26.90 -8.22 -23.36
C ALA A 14 26.32 -6.88 -22.83
N GLY A 15 25.44 -6.98 -21.84
CA GLY A 15 25.43 -6.03 -20.74
C GLY A 15 24.44 -4.86 -20.80
N LEU A 16 23.14 -5.12 -21.00
CA LEU A 16 22.11 -4.29 -20.35
C LEU A 16 21.84 -4.86 -18.97
N SER A 17 22.87 -4.80 -18.10
CA SER A 17 22.65 -4.96 -16.66
C SER A 17 21.91 -3.71 -16.21
N LEU A 18 20.58 -3.76 -16.11
CA LEU A 18 19.82 -2.76 -15.37
C LEU A 18 20.37 -2.75 -13.96
N SER A 19 21.22 -1.78 -13.65
CA SER A 19 21.52 -1.45 -12.27
C SER A 19 20.19 -1.12 -11.62
N ALA A 20 19.76 -1.90 -10.63
CA ALA A 20 18.64 -1.53 -9.79
C ALA A 20 19.04 -0.23 -9.08
N PHE A 21 18.60 0.90 -9.61
CA PHE A 21 18.78 2.18 -8.94
C PHE A 21 17.82 2.20 -7.78
N ALA A 22 18.35 2.37 -6.57
CA ALA A 22 17.51 2.55 -5.40
C ALA A 22 16.63 3.79 -5.62
N ALA A 23 15.32 3.59 -5.64
CA ALA A 23 14.33 4.62 -5.91
C ALA A 23 14.08 5.43 -4.65
N GLN A 24 14.13 6.75 -4.77
CA GLN A 24 13.74 7.66 -3.70
C GLN A 24 12.23 7.90 -3.74
N HIS A 25 11.59 7.75 -2.58
CA HIS A 25 10.17 7.92 -2.39
C HIS A 25 9.88 8.97 -1.31
N ALA A 26 8.93 9.84 -1.58
CA ALA A 26 8.30 10.70 -0.59
C ALA A 26 6.89 10.17 -0.29
N CYS A 27 6.27 10.66 0.79
CA CYS A 27 4.84 10.41 0.99
C CYS A 27 4.01 11.08 -0.11
N PRO A 28 3.00 10.39 -0.67
CA PRO A 28 2.24 10.94 -1.78
C PRO A 28 1.42 12.15 -1.35
N ASP A 29 1.31 13.17 -2.21
CA ASP A 29 0.30 14.22 -2.00
C ASP A 29 -1.08 13.65 -2.31
N LEU A 30 -1.96 13.62 -1.31
CA LEU A 30 -3.30 13.03 -1.47
C LEU A 30 -4.21 13.91 -2.32
N ALA A 31 -3.82 15.14 -2.66
CA ALA A 31 -4.57 16.01 -3.57
C ALA A 31 -4.90 15.33 -4.91
N ALA A 32 -3.97 14.51 -5.41
CA ALA A 32 -4.13 13.76 -6.66
C ALA A 32 -4.43 12.26 -6.47
N ALA A 33 -4.66 11.81 -5.23
CA ALA A 33 -5.03 10.42 -4.96
C ALA A 33 -6.41 10.10 -5.57
N LYS A 34 -6.55 8.87 -6.04
CA LYS A 34 -7.74 8.39 -6.74
C LYS A 34 -8.32 7.17 -6.05
N GLN A 35 -9.64 7.15 -5.97
CA GLN A 35 -10.38 5.97 -5.55
C GLN A 35 -10.36 4.95 -6.68
N VAL A 36 -9.99 3.71 -6.37
CA VAL A 36 -9.81 2.63 -7.36
C VAL A 36 -11.07 1.80 -7.50
N ASN A 37 -11.75 1.49 -6.39
CA ASN A 37 -13.01 0.76 -6.37
C ASN A 37 -14.13 1.58 -5.71
N ALA A 38 -15.37 1.26 -6.08
CA ALA A 38 -16.54 1.88 -5.46
C ALA A 38 -16.61 1.55 -3.96
N CYS A 39 -17.25 2.44 -3.21
CA CYS A 39 -17.66 2.15 -1.85
C CYS A 39 -18.78 1.11 -1.86
N PRO A 40 -18.75 0.13 -0.94
CA PRO A 40 -19.80 -0.87 -0.87
C PRO A 40 -21.14 -0.22 -0.51
N THR A 41 -22.24 -0.71 -1.09
CA THR A 41 -23.57 -0.25 -0.70
C THR A 41 -23.95 -0.79 0.68
N GLU A 42 -24.97 -0.19 1.30
CA GLU A 42 -25.51 -0.69 2.56
C GLU A 42 -26.07 -2.11 2.41
N GLU A 43 -26.67 -2.47 1.26
CA GLU A 43 -27.12 -3.84 1.01
C GLU A 43 -25.95 -4.82 0.90
N GLU A 44 -24.88 -4.45 0.19
CA GLU A 44 -23.67 -5.27 0.07
C GLU A 44 -22.99 -5.50 1.44
N LEU A 45 -22.93 -4.46 2.27
CA LEU A 45 -22.40 -4.57 3.63
C LEU A 45 -23.27 -5.49 4.49
N LYS A 46 -24.61 -5.39 4.43
CA LYS A 46 -25.51 -6.28 5.16
C LYS A 46 -25.41 -7.74 4.69
N HIS A 47 -25.29 -7.94 3.39
CA HIS A 47 -25.13 -9.27 2.80
C HIS A 47 -23.80 -9.93 3.21
N THR A 48 -22.70 -9.18 3.14
CA THR A 48 -21.38 -9.70 3.55
C THR A 48 -21.28 -9.89 5.07
N TYR A 49 -22.01 -9.09 5.86
CA TYR A 49 -22.14 -9.27 7.30
C TYR A 49 -22.77 -10.62 7.65
N SER A 50 -23.86 -11.03 6.99
CA SER A 50 -24.47 -12.34 7.26
C SER A 50 -23.48 -13.48 6.98
N GLY A 51 -22.71 -13.38 5.89
CA GLY A 51 -21.65 -14.35 5.59
C GLY A 51 -20.51 -14.36 6.63
N PHE A 52 -20.09 -13.18 7.10
CA PHE A 52 -19.07 -13.06 8.15
C PHE A 52 -19.50 -13.63 9.51
N CYS A 53 -20.80 -13.55 9.80
CA CYS A 53 -21.41 -14.08 11.02
C CYS A 53 -21.72 -15.58 10.93
N SER A 54 -21.97 -16.10 9.73
CA SER A 54 -22.24 -17.52 9.50
C SER A 54 -20.99 -18.34 9.18
N ASP A 55 -19.79 -17.74 9.24
CA ASP A 55 -18.54 -18.45 8.94
C ASP A 55 -18.26 -19.49 10.04
N ASP A 56 -18.58 -20.75 9.72
CA ASP A 56 -18.58 -21.92 10.61
C ASP A 56 -17.23 -22.18 11.30
N LYS A 57 -16.13 -21.63 10.79
CA LYS A 57 -14.82 -21.71 11.45
C LYS A 57 -14.82 -21.10 12.86
N LYS A 58 -15.68 -20.12 13.13
CA LYS A 58 -15.87 -19.56 14.48
C LYS A 58 -16.68 -20.49 15.37
N VAL A 59 -17.72 -21.12 14.81
CA VAL A 59 -18.60 -22.07 15.50
C VAL A 59 -17.84 -23.34 15.91
N TYR A 60 -16.98 -23.88 15.04
CA TYR A 60 -16.15 -25.06 15.35
C TYR A 60 -14.88 -24.74 16.15
N GLY A 61 -14.55 -23.46 16.32
CA GLY A 61 -13.45 -22.98 17.17
C GLY A 61 -13.82 -22.83 18.65
N GLY A 62 -15.07 -23.14 19.04
CA GLY A 62 -15.56 -22.96 20.40
C GLY A 62 -15.89 -21.50 20.77
N GLU A 63 -15.82 -20.58 19.82
CA GLU A 63 -16.28 -19.20 19.98
C GLU A 63 -17.80 -19.17 19.83
N THR A 64 -18.52 -19.46 20.92
CA THR A 64 -20.00 -19.46 20.95
C THR A 64 -20.60 -18.05 21.09
N ASP A 65 -19.79 -17.00 21.09
CA ASP A 65 -20.26 -15.64 21.34
C ASP A 65 -20.49 -14.83 20.06
N ASN A 66 -21.76 -14.43 19.93
CA ASN A 66 -22.36 -13.41 19.08
C ASN A 66 -21.42 -12.71 18.10
N CYS A 67 -21.71 -12.88 16.81
CA CYS A 67 -21.15 -12.03 15.77
C CYS A 67 -21.13 -10.55 16.20
N MET A 68 -20.01 -9.86 15.97
CA MET A 68 -19.85 -8.44 16.31
C MET A 68 -21.03 -7.61 15.82
N ARG A 69 -21.36 -6.51 16.49
CA ARG A 69 -22.47 -5.66 16.05
C ARG A 69 -22.23 -5.18 14.62
N TYR A 70 -23.29 -5.08 13.84
CA TYR A 70 -23.21 -4.62 12.45
C TYR A 70 -22.48 -3.26 12.31
N ALA A 71 -22.65 -2.34 13.27
CA ALA A 71 -21.94 -1.07 13.27
C ALA A 71 -20.40 -1.22 13.30
N ASP A 72 -19.91 -2.18 14.09
CA ASP A 72 -18.46 -2.45 14.22
C ASP A 72 -17.94 -3.16 12.94
N TYR A 73 -18.73 -4.08 12.38
CA TYR A 73 -18.45 -4.69 11.07
C TYR A 73 -18.40 -3.64 9.95
N ARG A 74 -19.39 -2.74 9.89
CA ARG A 74 -19.46 -1.65 8.91
C ARG A 74 -18.24 -0.74 9.06
N ALA A 75 -17.86 -0.36 10.27
CA ALA A 75 -16.66 0.45 10.49
C ALA A 75 -15.38 -0.22 9.93
N MET A 76 -15.30 -1.55 10.00
CA MET A 76 -14.17 -2.31 9.45
C MET A 76 -14.23 -2.49 7.92
N LYS A 77 -15.43 -2.68 7.34
CA LYS A 77 -15.61 -3.09 5.94
C LYS A 77 -16.09 -2.00 4.99
N ASN A 78 -16.60 -0.89 5.51
CA ASN A 78 -17.02 0.27 4.73
C ASN A 78 -15.82 1.11 4.29
N ASN A 79 -14.94 0.49 3.48
CA ASN A 79 -13.75 1.12 2.95
C ASN A 79 -13.63 0.89 1.45
N ALA A 80 -12.88 1.78 0.81
CA ALA A 80 -12.46 1.65 -0.57
C ALA A 80 -10.94 1.78 -0.65
N LEU A 81 -10.36 1.11 -1.63
CA LEU A 81 -8.98 1.26 -2.04
C LEU A 81 -8.78 2.60 -2.74
N TRP A 82 -7.76 3.32 -2.28
CA TRP A 82 -7.26 4.53 -2.91
C TRP A 82 -5.79 4.36 -3.24
N GLU A 83 -5.37 5.00 -4.32
CA GLU A 83 -3.99 4.98 -4.82
C GLU A 83 -3.45 6.40 -4.98
N SER A 84 -2.14 6.54 -4.80
CA SER A 84 -1.39 7.76 -5.16
C SER A 84 -1.48 8.01 -6.66
N ALA A 85 -1.16 9.23 -7.10
CA ALA A 85 -1.28 9.62 -8.50
C ALA A 85 -0.47 8.74 -9.47
N ASP A 86 0.66 8.21 -9.00
CA ASP A 86 1.58 7.31 -9.70
C ASP A 86 1.29 5.82 -9.43
N GLY A 87 0.29 5.49 -8.60
CA GLY A 87 -0.07 4.12 -8.23
C GLY A 87 0.94 3.40 -7.33
N ALA A 88 2.00 4.07 -6.88
CA ALA A 88 3.05 3.45 -6.08
C ALA A 88 2.62 3.13 -4.64
N PHE A 89 1.71 3.94 -4.09
CA PHE A 89 1.20 3.78 -2.74
C PHE A 89 -0.31 3.57 -2.76
N ASP A 90 -0.79 2.62 -1.96
CA ASP A 90 -2.21 2.36 -1.79
C ASP A 90 -2.65 2.35 -0.32
N GLY A 91 -3.93 2.60 -0.09
CA GLY A 91 -4.52 2.56 1.24
C GLY A 91 -6.03 2.32 1.19
N TYR A 92 -6.54 1.57 2.17
CA TYR A 92 -7.98 1.47 2.39
C TYR A 92 -8.44 2.65 3.24
N VAL A 93 -9.39 3.41 2.70
CA VAL A 93 -9.95 4.61 3.35
C VAL A 93 -11.43 4.38 3.57
N SER A 94 -11.93 4.79 4.75
CA SER A 94 -13.36 4.72 5.06
C SER A 94 -14.18 5.50 4.04
N CYS A 95 -15.27 4.90 3.58
CA CYS A 95 -16.22 5.53 2.67
C CYS A 95 -17.07 6.62 3.32
N ASP A 96 -17.06 6.72 4.64
CA ASP A 96 -17.71 7.82 5.36
C ASP A 96 -16.81 9.08 5.40
N LEU A 97 -15.55 9.00 4.98
CA LEU A 97 -14.65 10.14 4.88
C LEU A 97 -14.91 10.90 3.56
N PRO A 98 -15.26 12.20 3.60
CA PRO A 98 -15.42 12.98 2.39
C PRO A 98 -14.13 13.05 1.59
N LYS A 99 -14.21 12.82 0.27
CA LYS A 99 -13.07 12.90 -0.67
C LYS A 99 -12.25 14.18 -0.49
N ALA A 100 -12.91 15.34 -0.42
CA ALA A 100 -12.21 16.62 -0.25
C ALA A 100 -11.40 16.69 1.05
N LYS A 101 -11.87 16.06 2.13
CA LYS A 101 -11.11 15.98 3.39
C LYS A 101 -9.88 15.10 3.23
N LEU A 102 -10.01 13.92 2.60
CA LEU A 102 -8.86 13.05 2.32
C LEU A 102 -7.80 13.77 1.47
N GLN A 103 -8.24 14.40 0.38
CA GLN A 103 -7.34 15.04 -0.59
C GLN A 103 -6.66 16.29 -0.03
N ALA A 104 -7.19 16.89 1.04
CA ALA A 104 -6.55 18.01 1.73
C ALA A 104 -5.54 17.57 2.82
N MET A 105 -5.47 16.28 3.15
CA MET A 105 -4.60 15.80 4.22
C MET A 105 -3.13 15.88 3.82
N LYS A 106 -2.29 16.13 4.82
CA LYS A 106 -0.84 16.09 4.70
C LYS A 106 -0.28 14.95 5.51
N ALA A 107 0.83 14.40 5.04
CA ALA A 107 1.53 13.34 5.74
C ALA A 107 1.96 13.84 7.12
N THR A 108 1.91 12.92 8.09
CA THR A 108 2.30 13.14 9.50
C THR A 108 3.47 12.27 9.91
N GLY A 109 3.87 11.32 9.07
CA GLY A 109 5.09 10.54 9.27
C GLY A 109 5.29 9.48 8.20
N MET A 110 6.49 8.92 8.18
CA MET A 110 6.92 7.82 7.32
C MET A 110 7.62 6.77 8.17
N LYS A 111 7.41 5.49 7.89
CA LYS A 111 8.15 4.39 8.52
C LYS A 111 8.26 3.18 7.61
N VAL A 112 9.26 2.35 7.89
CA VAL A 112 9.42 1.03 7.25
C VAL A 112 8.90 -0.06 8.19
N GLU A 113 8.06 -0.95 7.66
CA GLU A 113 7.55 -2.13 8.35
C GLU A 113 7.85 -3.41 7.54
N LYS A 114 7.92 -4.56 8.21
CA LYS A 114 8.05 -5.87 7.57
C LYS A 114 6.76 -6.66 7.72
N GLN A 115 6.33 -7.32 6.64
CA GLN A 115 5.21 -8.26 6.62
C GLN A 115 5.65 -9.53 5.87
N GLY A 116 6.12 -10.53 6.61
CA GLY A 116 6.79 -11.69 6.01
C GLY A 116 8.01 -11.25 5.20
N THR A 117 8.06 -11.63 3.92
CA THR A 117 9.14 -11.24 2.99
C THR A 117 8.92 -9.87 2.33
N ILE A 118 7.78 -9.22 2.57
CA ILE A 118 7.45 -7.91 1.99
C ILE A 118 7.92 -6.79 2.91
N THR A 119 8.61 -5.81 2.33
CA THR A 119 8.89 -4.51 2.95
C THR A 119 7.75 -3.55 2.63
N LYS A 120 7.29 -2.82 3.65
CA LYS A 120 6.24 -1.80 3.54
C LYS A 120 6.83 -0.46 3.89
N LEU A 121 6.85 0.46 2.95
CA LEU A 121 7.09 1.87 3.23
C LEU A 121 5.73 2.54 3.48
N VAL A 122 5.49 2.96 4.71
CA VAL A 122 4.19 3.42 5.17
C VAL A 122 4.22 4.91 5.46
N CYS A 123 3.36 5.65 4.78
CA CYS A 123 3.04 7.03 5.04
C CYS A 123 1.77 7.14 5.89
N SER A 124 1.88 7.87 7.01
CA SER A 124 0.78 8.07 7.96
C SER A 124 0.15 9.45 7.77
N TYR A 125 -1.17 9.52 7.89
CA TYR A 125 -1.98 10.74 7.77
C TYR A 125 -2.90 10.85 8.99
N PRO A 126 -3.54 12.03 9.21
CA PRO A 126 -4.50 12.19 10.30
C PRO A 126 -5.60 11.12 10.30
N ASN A 127 -6.17 10.86 11.48
CA ASN A 127 -7.23 9.85 11.69
C ASN A 127 -6.80 8.41 11.38
N GLY A 128 -5.50 8.12 11.47
CA GLY A 128 -4.97 6.76 11.30
C GLY A 128 -4.94 6.26 9.85
N ILE A 129 -5.12 7.15 8.87
CA ILE A 129 -5.07 6.81 7.45
C ILE A 129 -3.63 6.50 7.05
N ARG A 130 -3.45 5.45 6.25
CA ARG A 130 -2.13 4.95 5.85
C ARG A 130 -2.12 4.63 4.36
N PHE A 131 -1.13 5.18 3.66
CA PHE A 131 -0.80 4.82 2.29
C PHE A 131 0.53 4.07 2.31
N THR A 132 0.59 2.94 1.61
CA THR A 132 1.70 2.00 1.71
C THR A 132 2.21 1.62 0.34
N LEU A 133 3.52 1.74 0.15
CA LEU A 133 4.25 1.11 -0.94
C LEU A 133 4.74 -0.26 -0.45
N ARG A 134 4.47 -1.32 -1.22
CA ARG A 134 4.90 -2.69 -0.93
C ARG A 134 5.96 -3.11 -1.94
N THR A 135 7.11 -3.55 -1.45
CA THR A 135 8.21 -4.04 -2.28
C THR A 135 8.87 -5.27 -1.66
N LYS A 136 9.56 -6.05 -2.50
CA LYS A 136 10.47 -7.11 -2.04
C LYS A 136 11.86 -6.57 -1.68
N GLY A 137 12.23 -5.40 -2.21
CA GLY A 137 13.48 -4.70 -1.89
C GLY A 137 13.53 -4.23 -0.44
N ALA A 138 14.72 -3.84 0.03
CA ALA A 138 14.82 -3.15 1.30
C ALA A 138 14.39 -1.69 1.11
N CYS A 139 13.88 -1.08 2.18
CA CYS A 139 13.61 0.35 2.23
C CYS A 139 14.23 0.90 3.51
N LYS A 140 14.69 2.14 3.45
CA LYS A 140 15.19 2.89 4.61
C LYS A 140 14.69 4.32 4.53
N VAL A 141 14.20 4.86 5.63
CA VAL A 141 13.94 6.31 5.75
C VAL A 141 15.28 7.02 5.90
N ASP A 142 15.51 8.05 5.08
CA ASP A 142 16.82 8.68 4.98
C ASP A 142 17.21 9.41 6.28
N ASP A 143 16.25 10.10 6.91
CA ASP A 143 16.39 10.75 8.21
C ASP A 143 15.10 10.67 9.02
N ASP A 144 15.02 9.68 9.92
CA ASP A 144 13.86 9.47 10.79
C ASP A 144 13.56 10.67 11.71
N LYS A 145 14.58 11.41 12.15
CA LYS A 145 14.42 12.54 13.07
C LYS A 145 13.88 13.77 12.35
N ALA A 146 14.41 14.06 11.16
CA ALA A 146 13.86 15.10 10.30
C ALA A 146 12.43 14.76 9.87
N CYS A 147 12.15 13.48 9.65
CA CYS A 147 10.81 12.99 9.34
C CYS A 147 9.77 13.26 10.44
N ALA A 148 10.16 13.07 11.71
CA ALA A 148 9.30 13.38 12.84
C ALA A 148 9.04 14.90 12.98
N ALA A 149 10.00 15.74 12.59
CA ALA A 149 9.88 17.20 12.67
C ALA A 149 9.13 17.81 11.46
N ASN A 150 9.29 17.23 10.27
CA ASN A 150 8.64 17.67 9.05
C ASN A 150 8.36 16.48 8.12
N ALA A 151 7.17 15.91 8.25
CA ALA A 151 6.74 14.78 7.44
C ALA A 151 6.65 15.08 5.93
N ALA A 152 6.55 16.35 5.52
CA ALA A 152 6.58 16.72 4.09
C ALA A 152 8.00 16.66 3.50
N ALA A 153 9.04 16.74 4.33
CA ALA A 153 10.43 16.59 3.92
C ALA A 153 10.90 15.12 3.94
N CYS A 154 10.07 14.19 4.44
CA CYS A 154 10.42 12.78 4.51
C CYS A 154 10.77 12.19 3.16
N ARG A 155 11.90 11.49 3.13
CA ARG A 155 12.35 10.67 2.01
C ARG A 155 12.72 9.29 2.53
N ALA A 156 12.49 8.29 1.70
CA ALA A 156 13.02 6.95 1.88
C ALA A 156 13.61 6.46 0.58
N THR A 157 14.64 5.64 0.69
CA THR A 157 15.30 4.98 -0.42
C THR A 157 14.93 3.49 -0.39
N CYS A 158 14.46 2.95 -1.50
CA CYS A 158 14.10 1.54 -1.66
C CYS A 158 14.84 0.88 -2.82
N ASP A 159 15.26 -0.38 -2.65
CA ASP A 159 15.94 -1.19 -3.68
C ASP A 159 14.98 -1.79 -4.74
#